data_AF-A0A965HQS8-F1
#
_entry.id   AF-A0A965HQS8-F1
#
_cell.length_a   1.000
_cell.length_b   1.000
_cell.length_c   1.000
_cell.angle_alpha   90.00
_cell.angle_beta   90.00
_cell.angle_gamma   90.00
#
_symmetry.space_group_name_H-M   'P 1'
#
loop_
_entity.id
_entity.type
_entity.pdbx_description
1 polymer ?
#
loop_
_entity_poly.entity_id
_entity_poly.type
_entity_poly.pdbx_seq_one_letter_code
_entity_poly.pdbx_strand_id
1 'polypeptide(L)'
;MDAKVKGARVHAESDVHVAILTMDTHVATATFKARAALARLHPGIDLSLHAASEWSASEAALDACKADIARADIVVVTMLFMEDHFQQVLPLLQAKRDQCDAMVCIMSAPEVVKLT
;
A
#
# COMPACT_ATOMS: atom_id res chain seq x y z
N MET A 1 -23.22 -4.90 -0.57
CA MET A 1 -22.00 -4.06 -0.58
C MET A 1 -21.15 -4.59 -1.70
N ASP A 2 -21.49 -4.20 -2.92
CA ASP A 2 -20.86 -4.68 -4.14
C ASP A 2 -19.56 -3.91 -4.36
N ALA A 3 -18.44 -4.56 -4.02
CA ALA A 3 -17.12 -4.09 -4.42
C ALA A 3 -17.08 -4.07 -5.95
N LYS A 4 -17.24 -2.89 -6.53
CA LYS A 4 -17.23 -2.69 -7.98
C LYS A 4 -15.80 -2.91 -8.47
N VAL A 5 -15.49 -4.15 -8.85
CA VAL A 5 -14.20 -4.50 -9.49
C VAL A 5 -14.13 -3.73 -10.81
N LYS A 6 -13.32 -2.67 -10.83
CA LYS A 6 -13.02 -1.86 -12.01
C LYS A 6 -12.25 -2.78 -12.98
N GLY A 7 -12.59 -2.74 -14.27
CA GLY A 7 -11.99 -3.62 -15.28
C GLY A 7 -10.46 -3.61 -15.16
N ALA A 8 -9.88 -4.77 -14.88
CA ALA A 8 -8.46 -4.92 -14.64
C ALA A 8 -7.67 -4.36 -15.83
N ARG A 9 -6.69 -3.50 -15.57
CA ARG A 9 -5.74 -3.09 -16.60
C ARG A 9 -5.03 -4.34 -17.12
N VAL A 10 -4.91 -4.44 -18.44
CA VAL A 10 -4.06 -5.47 -19.05
C VAL A 10 -2.62 -5.03 -18.85
N HIS A 11 -2.00 -5.56 -17.81
CA HIS A 11 -0.57 -5.43 -17.52
C HIS A 11 0.20 -6.23 -18.57
N ALA A 12 0.76 -5.55 -19.58
CA ALA A 12 1.56 -6.17 -20.63
C ALA A 12 2.99 -6.39 -20.09
N GLU A 13 3.34 -7.63 -19.72
CA GLU A 13 4.67 -7.98 -19.15
C GLU A 13 5.16 -7.06 -18.01
N SER A 14 4.26 -6.32 -17.37
CA SER A 14 4.60 -5.22 -16.47
C SER A 14 4.60 -5.66 -15.01
N ASP A 15 5.64 -5.26 -14.28
CA ASP A 15 5.80 -5.48 -12.85
C ASP A 15 4.62 -4.86 -12.09
N VAL A 16 3.74 -5.69 -11.54
CA VAL A 16 2.67 -5.27 -10.63
C VAL A 16 3.30 -4.80 -9.33
N HIS A 17 3.09 -3.54 -8.97
CA HIS A 17 3.60 -2.98 -7.74
C HIS A 17 2.52 -2.99 -6.64
N VAL A 18 2.80 -3.71 -5.56
CA VAL A 18 1.92 -3.76 -4.38
C VAL A 18 2.58 -3.02 -3.22
N ALA A 19 1.96 -1.92 -2.78
CA ALA A 19 2.42 -1.16 -1.62
C ALA A 19 1.55 -1.45 -0.39
N ILE A 20 2.18 -1.91 0.69
CA ILE A 20 1.54 -2.17 1.97
C ILE A 20 1.94 -1.08 2.98
N LEU A 21 0.96 -0.36 3.52
CA LEU A 21 1.12 0.62 4.57
C LEU A 21 0.56 0.07 5.88
N THR A 22 1.35 0.11 6.95
CA THR A 22 0.92 -0.39 8.26
C THR A 22 1.54 0.36 9.42
N MET A 23 0.93 0.30 10.60
CA MET A 23 1.65 0.62 11.85
C MET A 23 2.30 -0.61 12.50
N ASP A 24 1.90 -1.82 12.09
CA ASP A 24 2.39 -3.07 12.68
C ASP A 24 3.64 -3.58 11.97
N THR A 25 4.79 -3.41 12.62
CA THR A 25 6.07 -3.93 12.14
C THR A 25 6.15 -5.46 12.19
N HIS A 26 5.28 -6.17 12.92
CA HIS A 26 5.29 -7.64 12.95
C HIS A 26 4.87 -8.25 11.61
N VAL A 27 4.06 -7.52 10.83
CA VAL A 27 3.69 -7.92 9.46
C VAL A 27 4.91 -7.92 8.54
N ALA A 28 5.99 -7.21 8.87
CA ALA A 28 7.19 -7.12 8.03
C ALA A 28 7.83 -8.48 7.73
N THR A 29 7.87 -9.37 8.71
CA THR A 29 8.45 -10.70 8.50
C THR A 29 7.59 -11.55 7.56
N ALA A 30 6.26 -11.47 7.68
CA ALA A 30 5.34 -12.17 6.79
C ALA A 30 5.40 -11.61 5.37
N THR A 31 5.41 -10.29 5.23
CA THR A 31 5.62 -9.58 3.96
C THR A 31 6.93 -9.98 3.30
N PHE A 32 8.05 -10.02 4.04
CA PHE A 32 9.34 -10.40 3.46
C PHE A 32 9.32 -11.84 2.92
N LYS A 33 8.71 -12.77 3.65
CA LYS A 33 8.51 -14.15 3.20
C LYS A 33 7.62 -14.21 1.96
N ALA A 34 6.53 -13.44 1.94
CA ALA A 34 5.63 -13.35 0.78
C ALA A 34 6.37 -12.80 -0.44
N ARG A 35 7.16 -11.73 -0.29
CA ARG A 35 7.98 -11.15 -1.36
C ARG A 35 8.96 -12.18 -1.94
N ALA A 36 9.65 -12.93 -1.10
CA ALA A 36 10.57 -13.98 -1.55
C ALA A 36 9.84 -15.13 -2.28
N ALA A 37 8.63 -15.48 -1.85
CA ALA A 37 7.81 -16.47 -2.54
C ALA A 37 7.28 -15.93 -3.89
N LEU A 38 6.82 -14.68 -3.93
CA LEU A 38 6.33 -14.02 -5.13
C LEU A 38 7.43 -13.89 -6.17
N ALA A 39 8.64 -13.46 -5.80
CA ALA A 39 9.77 -13.38 -6.72
C ALA A 39 10.09 -14.71 -7.42
N ARG A 40 9.77 -15.86 -6.79
CA ARG A 40 9.94 -17.19 -7.40
C ARG A 40 8.76 -17.64 -8.25
N LEU A 41 7.54 -17.32 -7.84
CA LEU A 41 6.31 -17.84 -8.45
C LEU A 41 5.75 -16.91 -9.54
N HIS A 42 5.91 -15.60 -9.34
CA HIS A 42 5.39 -14.52 -10.15
C HIS A 42 6.41 -13.36 -10.15
N PRO A 43 7.50 -13.47 -10.93
CA PRO A 43 8.58 -12.49 -10.90
C PRO A 43 8.16 -11.07 -11.28
N GLY A 44 7.03 -10.91 -11.98
CA GLY A 44 6.43 -9.61 -12.28
C GLY A 44 5.56 -9.03 -11.15
N ILE A 45 5.76 -9.44 -9.90
CA ILE A 45 5.08 -8.84 -8.73
C ILE A 45 6.14 -8.37 -7.73
N ASP A 46 6.17 -7.06 -7.52
CA ASP A 46 6.98 -6.41 -6.50
C ASP A 46 6.11 -6.04 -5.28
N LEU A 47 6.65 -6.28 -4.08
CA LEU A 47 5.95 -6.06 -2.82
C LEU A 47 6.79 -5.13 -1.95
N SER A 48 6.23 -3.97 -1.59
CA SER A 48 6.82 -3.06 -0.63
C SER A 48 5.97 -2.94 0.63
N LEU A 49 6.64 -2.64 1.74
CA LEU A 49 6.01 -2.44 3.03
C LEU A 49 6.63 -1.23 3.69
N HIS A 50 5.75 -0.37 4.16
CA HIS A 50 6.09 0.84 4.86
C HIS A 50 5.43 0.80 6.23
N ALA A 51 6.25 0.91 7.27
CA ALA A 51 5.77 1.01 8.64
C ALA A 51 5.69 2.47 9.08
N ALA A 52 4.56 2.87 9.66
CA ALA A 52 4.32 4.24 10.04
C ALA A 52 5.24 4.74 11.14
N SER A 53 5.65 3.83 12.04
CA SER A 53 6.66 4.11 13.05
C SER A 53 8.03 4.43 12.46
N GLU A 54 8.33 3.97 11.25
CA GLU A 54 9.59 4.26 10.57
C GLU A 54 9.53 5.59 9.83
N TRP A 55 8.47 5.85 9.07
CA TRP A 55 8.35 7.11 8.34
C TRP A 55 8.06 8.32 9.22
N SER A 56 7.42 8.15 10.39
CA SER A 56 7.22 9.26 11.32
C SER A 56 8.52 9.77 11.95
N ALA A 57 9.56 8.94 11.97
CA ALA A 57 10.87 9.27 12.48
C ALA A 57 11.92 9.58 11.37
N SER A 58 11.55 9.44 10.09
CA SER A 58 12.49 9.54 8.97
C SER A 58 11.80 10.08 7.72
N GLU A 59 12.19 11.29 7.32
CA GLU A 59 11.72 11.93 6.08
C GLU A 59 12.04 11.06 4.84
N ALA A 60 13.21 10.41 4.82
CA ALA A 60 13.57 9.50 3.73
C ALA A 60 12.65 8.28 3.63
N ALA A 61 12.22 7.73 4.78
CA ALA A 61 11.26 6.61 4.79
C ALA A 61 9.85 7.07 4.37
N LEU A 62 9.46 8.30 4.72
CA LEU A 62 8.23 8.90 4.24
C LEU A 62 8.25 9.12 2.73
N ASP A 63 9.36 9.61 2.18
CA ASP A 63 9.51 9.82 0.75
C ASP A 63 9.50 8.50 -0.03
N ALA A 64 10.13 7.45 0.50
CA ALA A 64 10.04 6.10 -0.06
C ALA A 64 8.59 5.58 -0.06
N CYS A 65 7.86 5.77 1.04
CA CYS A 65 6.44 5.41 1.15
C CYS A 65 5.59 6.14 0.10
N LYS A 66 5.77 7.46 -0.05
CA LYS A 66 5.08 8.27 -1.05
C LYS A 66 5.41 7.83 -2.48
N ALA A 67 6.68 7.57 -2.78
CA ALA A 67 7.11 7.10 -4.10
C ALA A 67 6.46 5.75 -4.45
N ASP A 68 6.38 4.83 -3.48
CA ASP A 68 5.77 3.53 -3.67
C ASP A 68 4.25 3.62 -3.86
N ILE A 69 3.55 4.47 -3.08
CA ILE A 69 2.12 4.73 -3.31
C ILE A 69 1.90 5.30 -4.72
N ALA A 70 2.75 6.24 -5.16
CA ALA A 70 2.62 6.88 -6.46
C ALA A 70 2.71 5.86 -7.61
N ARG A 71 3.59 4.86 -7.51
CA ARG A 71 3.73 3.82 -8.55
C ARG A 71 2.83 2.60 -8.37
N ALA A 72 2.25 2.36 -7.20
CA ALA A 72 1.51 1.14 -6.89
C ALA A 72 0.30 0.88 -7.81
N ASP A 73 0.13 -0.35 -8.24
CA ASP A 73 -1.09 -0.84 -8.89
C ASP A 73 -2.11 -1.31 -7.84
N ILE A 74 -1.61 -1.83 -6.71
CA ILE A 74 -2.41 -2.26 -5.57
C ILE A 74 -1.88 -1.58 -4.32
N VAL A 75 -2.77 -0.91 -3.58
CA VAL A 75 -2.44 -0.32 -2.28
C VAL A 75 -3.21 -1.05 -1.18
N VAL A 76 -2.50 -1.52 -0.15
CA VAL A 76 -3.08 -2.11 1.04
C VAL A 76 -2.74 -1.23 2.23
N VAL A 77 -3.75 -0.69 2.91
CA VAL A 77 -3.57 0.07 4.15
C VAL A 77 -4.21 -0.71 5.29
N THR A 78 -3.43 -0.99 6.34
CA THR A 78 -3.89 -1.76 7.48
C THR A 78 -3.35 -1.21 8.79
N MET A 79 -4.14 -1.23 9.87
CA MET A 79 -3.71 -0.81 11.21
C MET A 79 -3.19 0.64 11.28
N LEU A 80 -3.64 1.54 10.40
CA LEU A 80 -3.19 2.93 10.35
C LEU A 80 -4.18 3.85 11.09
N PHE A 81 -3.94 4.09 12.38
CA PHE A 81 -4.88 4.77 13.28
C PHE A 81 -4.45 6.14 13.79
N MET A 82 -3.15 6.44 13.85
CA MET A 82 -2.67 7.70 14.42
C MET A 82 -2.75 8.82 13.40
N GLU A 83 -3.43 9.93 13.77
CA GLU A 83 -3.65 11.12 12.93
C GLU A 83 -2.35 11.59 12.27
N ASP A 84 -1.32 11.80 13.09
CA ASP A 84 -0.01 12.26 12.64
C ASP A 84 0.65 11.31 11.64
N HIS A 85 0.27 10.03 11.64
CA HIS A 85 0.78 9.06 10.67
C HIS A 85 -0.01 9.06 9.37
N PHE A 86 -1.35 9.05 9.43
CA PHE A 86 -2.15 8.95 8.22
C PHE A 86 -2.29 10.27 7.48
N GLN A 87 -2.29 11.42 8.16
CA GLN A 87 -2.36 12.72 7.48
C GLN A 87 -1.19 12.96 6.51
N GLN A 88 -0.03 12.38 6.78
CA GLN A 88 1.16 12.51 5.91
C GLN A 88 1.01 11.81 4.56
N VAL A 89 0.10 10.83 4.44
CA VAL A 89 -0.09 10.02 3.24
C VAL A 89 -1.53 10.07 2.70
N LEU A 90 -2.50 10.53 3.50
CA LEU A 90 -3.92 10.57 3.15
C LEU A 90 -4.23 11.34 1.85
N PRO A 91 -3.67 12.54 1.59
CA PRO A 91 -3.91 13.24 0.33
C PRO A 91 -3.43 12.44 -0.89
N LEU A 92 -2.31 11.73 -0.74
CA LEU A 92 -1.76 10.90 -1.81
C LEU A 92 -2.59 9.64 -2.04
N LEU A 93 -3.06 8.99 -0.97
CA LEU A 93 -3.97 7.85 -1.06
C LEU A 93 -5.29 8.26 -1.74
N GLN A 94 -5.85 9.42 -1.40
CA GLN A 94 -7.04 9.98 -2.04
C GLN A 94 -6.81 10.20 -3.54
N ALA A 95 -5.69 10.84 -3.93
CA ALA A 95 -5.35 11.05 -5.34
C ALA A 95 -5.12 9.74 -6.10
N LYS A 96 -4.54 8.74 -5.42
CA LYS A 96 -4.22 7.43 -6.00
C LYS A 96 -5.46 6.54 -6.17
N ARG A 97 -6.51 6.76 -5.39
CA ARG A 97 -7.70 5.91 -5.31
C ARG A 97 -8.31 5.52 -6.66
N ASP A 98 -8.40 6.49 -7.57
CA ASP A 98 -8.99 6.28 -8.91
C ASP A 98 -7.98 5.78 -9.94
N GLN A 99 -6.68 5.80 -9.59
CA GLN A 99 -5.55 5.52 -10.46
C GLN A 99 -4.93 4.14 -10.25
N CYS A 100 -5.05 3.54 -9.06
CA CYS A 100 -4.68 2.15 -8.81
C CYS A 100 -5.77 1.18 -9.28
N ASP A 101 -5.42 -0.08 -9.52
CA ASP A 101 -6.39 -1.15 -9.84
C ASP A 101 -7.20 -1.56 -8.60
N ALA A 102 -6.56 -1.56 -7.44
CA ALA A 102 -7.21 -1.85 -6.17
C ALA A 102 -6.63 -1.03 -5.01
N MET A 103 -7.51 -0.58 -4.11
CA MET A 103 -7.14 -0.02 -2.82
C MET A 103 -7.94 -0.75 -1.74
N VAL A 104 -7.24 -1.33 -0.77
CA VAL A 104 -7.84 -2.09 0.33
C VAL A 104 -7.46 -1.41 1.64
N CYS A 105 -8.44 -0.81 2.30
CA CYS A 105 -8.23 -0.16 3.60
C CYS A 105 -8.97 -0.92 4.69
N ILE A 106 -8.24 -1.59 5.59
CA ILE A 106 -8.81 -2.41 6.66
C ILE A 106 -8.24 -2.01 8.01
N MET A 107 -9.04 -2.16 9.08
CA MET A 107 -8.58 -1.90 10.46
C MET A 107 -7.79 -0.59 10.58
N SER A 108 -8.30 0.53 10.05
CA SER A 108 -7.59 1.82 10.01
C SER A 108 -8.54 2.95 10.40
N ALA A 109 -8.06 4.18 10.49
CA ALA A 109 -8.89 5.35 10.79
C ALA A 109 -10.07 5.48 9.79
N PRO A 110 -11.23 6.02 10.20
CA PRO A 110 -12.41 6.15 9.34
C PRO A 110 -12.14 6.88 8.01
N GLU A 111 -11.28 7.90 8.02
CA GLU A 111 -10.83 8.68 6.87
C GLU A 111 -10.15 7.80 5.82
N VAL A 112 -9.35 6.84 6.29
CA VAL A 112 -8.60 5.89 5.45
C VAL A 112 -9.51 4.77 4.95
N VAL A 113 -10.35 4.20 5.82
CA VAL A 113 -11.26 3.10 5.46
C VAL A 113 -12.26 3.51 4.38
N LYS A 114 -12.70 4.78 4.36
CA LYS A 114 -13.57 5.34 3.32
C LYS A 114 -12.97 5.33 1.92
N LEU A 115 -11.67 5.05 1.78
CA LEU A 115 -10.99 4.94 0.48
C LEU A 115 -11.08 3.53 -0.13
N THR A 116 -11.85 2.60 0.42
CA THR A 116 -12.03 1.27 -0.21
C THR A 116 -12.91 1.32 -1.45
#